data_AF-A0A427KE40-F1
#
_entry.id   AF-A0A427KE40-F1
#
_cell.length_a   1.000
_cell.length_b   1.000
_cell.length_c   1.000
_cell.angle_alpha   90.00
_cell.angle_beta   90.00
_cell.angle_gamma   90.00
#
_symmetry.space_group_name_H-M   'P 1'
#
loop_
_entity.id
_entity.type
_entity.pdbx_description
1 polymer ?
#
loop_
_entity_poly.entity_id
_entity_poly.type
_entity_poly.pdbx_seq_one_letter_code
_entity_poly.pdbx_strand_id
1 'polypeptide(L)'
;MVASTVSDLPLSDRGDLRTLTVRNIPSAVDEAITEQARKAGRSKSDFLQEFLVATFGDLIGNFIRTSELVALMDREMARMMDAELRESPYDAGLTLDGHREFCRILGILSEADLQRIMMAGVPHLSVRARQLEGLTRLSQGASLYAALLAEAATRDEKTLLTLYRSQFHMMSEEGFLEEAEEFRAAMRLPPLEREDF
;
A
#
# COMPACT_ATOMS: atom_id res chain seq x y z
N MET A 1 35.49 32.07 -10.25
CA MET A 1 35.72 31.02 -9.24
C MET A 1 34.97 31.44 -7.98
N VAL A 2 33.75 30.94 -7.80
CA VAL A 2 32.95 31.15 -6.59
C VAL A 2 32.42 29.78 -6.22
N ALA A 3 32.98 29.21 -5.15
CA ALA A 3 32.51 27.95 -4.59
C ALA A 3 31.26 28.26 -3.74
N SER A 4 30.09 27.90 -4.26
CA SER A 4 28.86 27.85 -3.46
C SER A 4 28.84 26.52 -2.72
N THR A 5 29.15 26.59 -1.43
CA THR A 5 28.80 25.56 -0.45
C THR A 5 27.29 25.49 -0.35
N VAL A 6 26.69 24.46 -0.96
CA VAL A 6 25.28 24.13 -0.71
C VAL A 6 25.21 23.52 0.68
N SER A 7 24.69 24.34 1.57
CA SER A 7 24.38 24.05 2.96
C SER A 7 23.43 22.87 3.06
N ASP A 8 23.69 22.02 4.05
CA ASP A 8 22.90 20.87 4.46
C ASP A 8 21.39 21.14 4.42
N LEU A 9 20.69 20.39 3.57
CA LEU A 9 19.25 20.17 3.73
C LEU A 9 19.05 19.30 4.97
N PRO A 10 18.15 19.65 5.89
CA PRO A 10 17.93 18.87 7.09
C PRO A 10 17.33 17.52 6.68
N LEU A 11 18.11 16.45 6.85
CA LEU A 11 17.60 15.10 6.95
C LEU A 11 16.52 15.12 8.04
N SER A 12 15.31 14.73 7.68
CA SER A 12 14.20 14.55 8.60
C SER A 12 14.68 13.81 9.85
N ASP A 13 14.27 14.36 10.99
CA ASP A 13 14.69 14.01 12.33
C ASP A 13 14.67 12.49 12.57
N ARG A 14 15.78 11.92 13.04
CA ARG A 14 15.85 10.57 13.65
C ARG A 14 15.10 10.53 15.01
N GLY A 15 14.08 11.37 15.16
CA GLY A 15 13.60 11.93 16.42
C GLY A 15 12.66 11.04 17.23
N ASP A 16 12.24 9.87 16.75
CA ASP A 16 11.29 9.04 17.49
C ASP A 16 11.56 7.53 17.43
N LEU A 17 12.83 7.13 17.24
CA LEU A 17 13.22 5.72 17.31
C LEU A 17 13.31 5.25 18.77
N ARG A 18 12.53 4.24 19.13
CA ARG A 18 12.53 3.60 20.45
C ARG A 18 13.30 2.29 20.41
N THR A 19 14.23 2.10 21.32
CA THR A 19 14.93 0.82 21.49
C THR A 19 14.07 -0.15 22.30
N LEU A 20 13.79 -1.33 21.73
CA LEU A 20 13.06 -2.40 22.38
C LEU A 20 14.00 -3.58 22.69
N THR A 21 14.01 -4.04 23.95
CA THR A 21 14.69 -5.28 24.34
C THR A 21 13.65 -6.37 24.58
N VAL A 22 13.61 -7.37 23.72
CA VAL A 22 12.74 -8.54 23.90
C VAL A 22 13.49 -9.59 24.72
N ARG A 23 12.94 -9.98 25.88
CA ARG A 23 13.57 -10.94 26.81
C ARG A 23 12.81 -12.26 26.83
N ASN A 24 13.48 -13.32 27.25
CA ASN A 24 12.91 -14.66 27.46
C ASN A 24 12.29 -15.28 26.18
N ILE A 25 12.88 -15.03 25.01
CA ILE A 25 12.50 -15.73 23.77
C ILE A 25 12.93 -17.19 23.89
N PRO A 26 12.04 -18.17 23.64
CA PRO A 26 12.42 -19.59 23.58
C PRO A 26 13.52 -19.82 22.55
N SER A 27 14.53 -20.66 22.86
CA SER A 27 15.68 -20.90 21.97
C SER A 27 15.27 -21.33 20.56
N ALA A 28 14.27 -22.21 20.45
CA ALA A 28 13.75 -22.66 19.15
C ALA A 28 13.17 -21.50 18.30
N VAL A 29 12.57 -20.49 18.93
CA VAL A 29 12.04 -19.30 18.24
C VAL A 29 13.19 -18.41 17.81
N ASP A 30 14.20 -18.22 18.67
CA ASP A 30 15.39 -17.44 18.36
C ASP A 30 16.18 -18.02 17.17
N GLU A 31 16.31 -19.34 17.11
CA GLU A 31 16.90 -20.08 15.98
C GLU A 31 16.08 -19.88 14.70
N ALA A 32 14.75 -19.99 14.79
CA ALA A 32 13.86 -19.79 13.65
C ALA A 32 13.94 -18.37 13.07
N ILE A 33 14.04 -17.33 13.92
CA ILE A 33 14.22 -15.95 13.48
C ILE A 33 15.56 -15.80 12.75
N THR A 34 16.63 -16.39 13.29
CA THR A 34 17.97 -16.34 12.67
C THR A 34 17.95 -16.95 11.28
N GLU A 35 17.32 -18.11 11.13
CA GLU A 35 17.22 -18.79 9.84
C GLU A 35 16.36 -18.03 8.83
N GLN A 36 15.26 -17.43 9.27
CA GLN A 36 14.42 -16.59 8.41
C GLN A 36 15.15 -15.32 7.94
N ALA A 37 15.85 -14.63 8.86
CA ALA A 37 16.66 -13.46 8.52
C ALA A 37 17.77 -13.82 7.50
N ARG A 38 18.44 -14.96 7.71
CA ARG A 38 19.46 -15.48 6.79
C ARG A 38 18.88 -15.76 5.40
N LYS A 39 17.73 -16.42 5.32
CA LYS A 39 17.03 -16.68 4.05
C LYS A 39 16.63 -15.39 3.33
N ALA A 40 16.26 -14.35 4.07
CA ALA A 40 15.95 -13.03 3.53
C ALA A 40 17.19 -12.19 3.19
N GLY A 41 18.41 -12.66 3.49
CA GLY A 41 19.64 -11.89 3.31
C GLY A 41 19.73 -10.64 4.20
N ARG A 42 19.05 -10.66 5.36
CA ARG A 42 18.98 -9.54 6.31
C ARG A 42 19.70 -9.89 7.62
N SER A 43 20.13 -8.87 8.36
CA SER A 43 20.55 -9.09 9.75
C SER A 43 19.33 -9.48 10.60
N LYS A 44 19.55 -10.20 11.70
CA LYS A 44 18.47 -10.60 12.61
C LYS A 44 17.71 -9.40 13.18
N SER A 45 18.44 -8.31 13.47
CA SER A 45 17.85 -7.07 13.99
C SER A 45 17.00 -6.37 12.95
N ASP A 46 17.51 -6.22 11.72
CA ASP A 46 16.76 -5.57 10.63
C ASP A 46 15.50 -6.37 10.30
N PHE A 47 15.62 -7.71 10.23
CA PHE A 47 14.49 -8.59 9.99
C PHE A 47 13.41 -8.45 11.07
N LEU A 48 13.79 -8.40 12.35
CA LEU A 48 12.85 -8.17 13.44
C LEU A 48 12.24 -6.76 13.41
N GLN A 49 13.03 -5.74 13.07
CA GLN A 49 12.53 -4.38 12.94
C GLN A 49 11.51 -4.26 11.80
N GLU A 50 11.85 -4.78 10.62
CA GLU A 50 10.95 -4.86 9.47
C GLU A 50 9.68 -5.63 9.84
N PHE A 51 9.81 -6.77 10.53
CA PHE A 51 8.68 -7.55 11.01
C PHE A 51 7.80 -6.75 11.99
N LEU A 52 8.38 -6.04 12.96
CA LEU A 52 7.62 -5.25 13.93
C LEU A 52 6.91 -4.07 13.27
N VAL A 53 7.55 -3.40 12.32
CA VAL A 53 6.94 -2.32 11.54
C VAL A 53 5.81 -2.87 10.66
N ALA A 54 6.02 -4.00 10.00
CA ALA A 54 4.98 -4.66 9.20
C ALA A 54 3.81 -5.17 10.07
N THR A 55 4.08 -5.68 11.27
CA THR A 55 3.07 -6.27 12.16
C THR A 55 2.29 -5.21 12.93
N PHE A 56 2.99 -4.23 13.51
CA PHE A 56 2.42 -3.28 14.45
C PHE A 56 2.30 -1.86 13.89
N GLY A 57 3.08 -1.53 12.86
CA GLY A 57 2.98 -0.25 12.17
C GLY A 57 1.75 -0.15 11.28
N ASP A 58 1.34 1.09 11.03
CA ASP A 58 0.39 1.45 10.00
C ASP A 58 1.15 1.86 8.74
N LEU A 59 1.75 0.90 8.03
CA LEU A 59 2.66 1.20 6.92
C LEU A 59 1.97 2.05 5.83
N ILE A 60 0.77 1.63 5.41
CA ILE A 60 -0.03 2.35 4.41
C ILE A 60 -0.47 3.71 4.93
N GLY A 61 -1.06 3.79 6.13
CA GLY A 61 -1.56 5.06 6.64
C GLY A 61 -0.44 6.05 6.96
N ASN A 62 0.73 5.59 7.42
CA ASN A 62 1.91 6.43 7.56
C ASN A 62 2.36 6.97 6.19
N PHE A 63 2.46 6.11 5.19
CA PHE A 63 2.85 6.52 3.85
C PHE A 63 1.87 7.52 3.22
N ILE A 64 0.55 7.34 3.44
CA ILE A 64 -0.48 8.31 3.02
C ILE A 64 -0.27 9.68 3.67
N ARG A 65 0.09 9.71 4.96
CA ARG A 65 0.29 10.95 5.72
C ARG A 65 1.58 11.69 5.32
N THR A 66 2.62 10.98 4.90
CA THR A 66 3.96 11.57 4.70
C THR A 66 4.39 11.70 3.24
N SER A 67 3.77 10.95 2.31
CA SER A 67 4.20 10.93 0.91
C SER A 67 3.65 12.11 0.11
N GLU A 68 4.56 12.99 -0.34
CA GLU A 68 4.23 14.10 -1.26
C GLU A 68 3.68 13.60 -2.60
N LEU A 69 4.13 12.42 -3.06
CA LEU A 69 3.63 11.80 -4.28
C LEU A 69 2.14 11.43 -4.14
N VAL A 70 1.76 10.82 -3.01
CA VAL A 70 0.35 10.48 -2.74
C VAL A 70 -0.48 11.76 -2.67
N ALA A 71 -0.03 12.78 -1.94
CA ALA A 71 -0.74 14.06 -1.85
C ALA A 71 -0.89 14.79 -3.20
N LEU A 72 0.09 14.67 -4.09
CA LEU A 72 0.00 15.19 -5.45
C LEU A 72 -1.02 14.42 -6.29
N MET A 73 -0.98 13.08 -6.22
CA MET A 73 -1.86 12.22 -7.01
C MET A 73 -3.31 12.22 -6.53
N ASP A 74 -3.56 12.39 -5.23
CA ASP A 74 -4.91 12.59 -4.69
C ASP A 74 -5.56 13.86 -5.27
N ARG A 75 -4.81 14.96 -5.35
CA ARG A 75 -5.29 16.21 -5.96
C ARG A 75 -5.59 16.04 -7.44
N GLU A 76 -4.72 15.33 -8.15
CA GLU A 76 -4.91 15.07 -9.57
C GLU A 76 -6.12 14.16 -9.81
N MET A 77 -6.29 13.11 -9.01
CA MET A 77 -7.44 12.21 -9.10
C MET A 77 -8.75 12.92 -8.74
N ALA A 78 -8.77 13.76 -7.70
CA ALA A 78 -9.93 14.59 -7.37
C ALA A 78 -10.30 15.53 -8.52
N ARG A 79 -9.31 16.12 -9.20
CA ARG A 79 -9.52 16.94 -10.41
C ARG A 79 -10.11 16.15 -11.56
N MET A 80 -9.66 14.91 -11.79
CA MET A 80 -10.23 14.03 -12.82
C MET A 80 -11.71 13.72 -12.57
N MET A 81 -12.11 13.66 -11.31
CA MET A 81 -13.46 13.31 -10.87
C MET A 81 -14.40 14.51 -10.67
N ASP A 82 -13.88 15.75 -10.78
CA ASP A 82 -14.58 16.96 -10.32
C ASP A 82 -15.08 16.84 -8.86
N ALA A 83 -14.25 16.24 -8.00
CA ALA A 83 -14.56 15.93 -6.61
C ALA A 83 -13.81 16.84 -5.63
N GLU A 84 -14.41 17.09 -4.46
CA GLU A 84 -13.76 17.77 -3.34
C GLU A 84 -12.76 16.81 -2.67
N LEU A 85 -11.48 17.18 -2.59
CA LEU A 85 -10.48 16.43 -1.80
C LEU A 85 -10.63 16.77 -0.31
N ARG A 86 -10.80 15.75 0.52
CA ARG A 86 -10.90 15.87 1.98
C ARG A 86 -9.67 15.31 2.67
N GLU A 87 -9.09 16.14 3.54
CA GLU A 87 -7.94 15.77 4.38
C GLU A 87 -8.31 14.90 5.58
N SER A 88 -9.60 14.78 5.93
CA SER A 88 -10.02 14.02 7.11
C SER A 88 -9.92 12.49 6.87
N PRO A 89 -9.07 11.75 7.62
CA PRO A 89 -8.88 10.31 7.45
C PRO A 89 -10.10 9.46 7.80
N TYR A 90 -11.08 10.03 8.50
CA TYR A 90 -12.22 9.29 9.05
C TYR A 90 -13.32 8.97 8.01
N ASP A 91 -13.33 9.63 6.86
CA ASP A 91 -14.39 9.48 5.85
C ASP A 91 -14.15 8.31 4.87
N ALA A 92 -12.99 7.63 4.92
CA ALA A 92 -12.64 6.63 3.91
C ALA A 92 -13.00 5.18 4.28
N GLY A 93 -13.45 4.91 5.51
CA GLY A 93 -13.74 3.53 5.97
C GLY A 93 -12.49 2.65 6.08
N LEU A 94 -11.30 3.24 6.02
CA LEU A 94 -10.02 2.56 6.00
C LEU A 94 -9.51 2.38 7.42
N THR A 95 -9.54 1.12 7.88
CA THR A 95 -9.09 0.74 9.21
C THR A 95 -7.64 0.27 9.16
N LEU A 96 -6.96 0.35 10.31
CA LEU A 96 -5.63 -0.22 10.48
C LEU A 96 -5.60 -1.72 10.09
N ASP A 97 -6.65 -2.45 10.39
CA ASP A 97 -6.77 -3.86 10.03
C ASP A 97 -6.88 -4.05 8.51
N GLY A 98 -7.59 -3.16 7.81
CA GLY A 98 -7.63 -3.17 6.35
C GLY A 98 -6.27 -2.90 5.72
N HIS A 99 -5.50 -1.95 6.26
CA HIS A 99 -4.14 -1.67 5.79
C HIS A 99 -3.23 -2.89 5.93
N ARG A 100 -3.32 -3.59 7.07
CA ARG A 100 -2.55 -4.81 7.31
C ARG A 100 -2.92 -5.92 6.34
N GLU A 101 -4.20 -6.07 6.04
CA GLU A 101 -4.67 -7.07 5.08
C GLU A 101 -4.17 -6.78 3.66
N PHE A 102 -4.18 -5.52 3.21
CA PHE A 102 -3.52 -5.13 1.95
C PHE A 102 -2.04 -5.50 1.95
N CYS A 103 -1.31 -5.16 3.02
CA CYS A 103 0.11 -5.50 3.11
C CYS A 103 0.35 -7.00 3.07
N ARG A 104 -0.44 -7.78 3.82
CA ARG A 104 -0.32 -9.23 3.90
C ARG A 104 -0.63 -9.91 2.56
N ILE A 105 -1.72 -9.51 1.92
CA ILE A 105 -2.20 -10.15 0.68
C ILE A 105 -1.28 -9.81 -0.51
N LEU A 106 -0.81 -8.56 -0.59
CA LEU A 106 0.04 -8.10 -1.69
C LEU A 106 1.54 -8.30 -1.44
N GLY A 107 1.93 -8.72 -0.22
CA GLY A 107 3.32 -8.93 0.17
C GLY A 107 4.11 -7.63 0.29
N ILE A 108 3.50 -6.58 0.82
CA ILE A 108 4.11 -5.25 1.05
C ILE A 108 4.81 -5.27 2.39
N LEU A 109 6.12 -5.06 2.39
CA LEU A 109 6.95 -5.17 3.59
C LEU A 109 7.59 -3.84 3.99
N SER A 110 7.57 -2.84 3.11
CA SER A 110 8.29 -1.58 3.29
C SER A 110 7.64 -0.38 2.58
N GLU A 111 8.05 0.83 2.97
CA GLU A 111 7.67 2.05 2.24
C GLU A 111 8.24 2.07 0.81
N ALA A 112 9.37 1.40 0.57
CA ALA A 112 9.94 1.26 -0.78
C ALA A 112 9.01 0.43 -1.69
N ASP A 113 8.34 -0.59 -1.14
CA ASP A 113 7.32 -1.34 -1.88
C ASP A 113 6.12 -0.45 -2.21
N LEU A 114 5.64 0.35 -1.25
CA LEU A 114 4.55 1.31 -1.47
C LEU A 114 4.91 2.37 -2.51
N GLN A 115 6.13 2.90 -2.46
CA GLN A 115 6.62 3.84 -3.47
C GLN A 115 6.64 3.21 -4.86
N ARG A 116 7.15 1.98 -4.98
CA ARG A 116 7.17 1.23 -6.25
C ARG A 116 5.75 0.99 -6.78
N ILE A 117 4.84 0.52 -5.93
CA ILE A 117 3.44 0.28 -6.27
C ILE A 117 2.77 1.57 -6.72
N MET A 118 2.95 2.67 -5.96
CA MET A 118 2.37 3.96 -6.29
C MET A 118 2.84 4.45 -7.66
N MET A 119 4.15 4.44 -7.92
CA MET A 119 4.69 4.87 -9.22
C MET A 119 4.19 4.01 -10.38
N ALA A 120 4.07 2.69 -10.18
CA ALA A 120 3.52 1.79 -11.19
C ALA A 120 2.02 2.02 -11.40
N GLY A 121 1.28 2.44 -10.37
CA GLY A 121 -0.14 2.71 -10.40
C GLY A 121 -0.54 4.07 -10.99
N VAL A 122 0.36 5.08 -10.98
CA VAL A 122 0.07 6.44 -11.49
C VAL A 122 -0.59 6.44 -12.89
N PRO A 123 -0.10 5.70 -13.89
CA PRO A 123 -0.72 5.67 -15.23
C PRO A 123 -2.15 5.12 -15.26
N HIS A 124 -2.58 4.45 -14.18
CA HIS A 124 -3.85 3.75 -14.09
C HIS A 124 -4.87 4.43 -13.15
N LEU A 125 -4.52 5.57 -12.53
CA LEU A 125 -5.42 6.31 -11.65
C LEU A 125 -6.71 6.76 -12.36
N SER A 126 -6.64 7.05 -13.66
CA SER A 126 -7.82 7.41 -14.45
C SER A 126 -8.84 6.27 -14.59
N VAL A 127 -8.42 5.01 -14.43
CA VAL A 127 -9.36 3.87 -14.35
C VAL A 127 -10.18 4.02 -13.09
N ARG A 128 -9.53 4.20 -11.93
CA ARG A 128 -10.23 4.35 -10.67
C ARG A 128 -11.10 5.60 -10.63
N ALA A 129 -10.62 6.72 -11.16
CA ALA A 129 -11.39 7.95 -11.23
C ALA A 129 -12.73 7.74 -11.98
N ARG A 130 -12.72 6.95 -13.04
CA ARG A 130 -13.94 6.58 -13.80
C ARG A 130 -14.84 5.62 -13.04
N GLN A 131 -14.28 4.61 -12.39
CA GLN A 131 -15.04 3.68 -11.54
C GLN A 131 -15.76 4.40 -10.39
N LEU A 132 -15.19 5.51 -9.92
CA LEU A 132 -15.75 6.34 -8.86
C LEU A 132 -16.55 7.54 -9.39
N GLU A 133 -16.87 7.60 -10.69
CA GLU A 133 -17.64 8.68 -11.28
C GLU A 133 -18.98 8.87 -10.55
N GLY A 134 -19.33 10.13 -10.26
CA GLY A 134 -20.51 10.47 -9.46
C GLY A 134 -20.25 10.61 -7.96
N LEU A 135 -19.08 10.18 -7.45
CA LEU A 135 -18.65 10.56 -6.10
C LEU A 135 -18.17 12.01 -6.08
N THR A 136 -18.77 12.82 -5.20
CA THR A 136 -18.48 14.26 -5.09
C THR A 136 -17.33 14.57 -4.14
N ARG A 137 -16.81 13.56 -3.44
CA ARG A 137 -15.75 13.70 -2.42
C ARG A 137 -14.76 12.57 -2.54
N LEU A 138 -13.48 12.92 -2.45
CA LEU A 138 -12.36 11.99 -2.42
C LEU A 138 -11.59 12.17 -1.11
N SER A 139 -11.26 11.08 -0.44
CA SER A 139 -10.45 11.12 0.78
C SER A 139 -8.96 11.09 0.46
N GLN A 140 -8.14 11.71 1.32
CA GLN A 140 -6.69 11.56 1.26
C GLN A 140 -6.30 10.07 1.29
N GLY A 141 -5.32 9.70 0.47
CA GLY A 141 -4.85 8.34 0.25
C GLY A 141 -5.56 7.59 -0.86
N ALA A 142 -6.65 8.11 -1.43
CA ALA A 142 -7.43 7.41 -2.46
C ALA A 142 -6.60 7.01 -3.68
N SER A 143 -5.62 7.83 -4.08
CA SER A 143 -4.71 7.50 -5.18
C SER A 143 -3.80 6.31 -4.85
N LEU A 144 -3.37 6.16 -3.59
CA LEU A 144 -2.62 4.99 -3.16
C LEU A 144 -3.51 3.74 -3.17
N TYR A 145 -4.77 3.81 -2.73
CA TYR A 145 -5.68 2.67 -2.85
C TYR A 145 -5.96 2.29 -4.28
N ALA A 146 -6.12 3.27 -5.17
CA ALA A 146 -6.23 3.02 -6.60
C ALA A 146 -4.99 2.26 -7.12
N ALA A 147 -3.78 2.65 -6.70
CA ALA A 147 -2.55 1.94 -7.05
C ALA A 147 -2.47 0.53 -6.43
N LEU A 148 -2.93 0.33 -5.19
CA LEU A 148 -3.01 -0.98 -4.54
C LEU A 148 -3.99 -1.91 -5.26
N LEU A 149 -5.13 -1.39 -5.75
CA LEU A 149 -6.09 -2.15 -6.55
C LEU A 149 -5.53 -2.50 -7.92
N ALA A 150 -4.80 -1.57 -8.56
CA ALA A 150 -4.08 -1.87 -9.80
C ALA A 150 -3.02 -2.97 -9.60
N GLU A 151 -2.24 -2.90 -8.51
CA GLU A 151 -1.28 -3.96 -8.14
C GLU A 151 -1.99 -5.29 -7.87
N ALA A 152 -3.13 -5.28 -7.16
CA ALA A 152 -3.93 -6.47 -6.93
C ALA A 152 -4.45 -7.09 -8.23
N ALA A 153 -4.88 -6.27 -9.19
CA ALA A 153 -5.36 -6.71 -10.50
C ALA A 153 -4.30 -7.44 -11.34
N THR A 154 -3.00 -7.27 -11.02
CA THR A 154 -1.91 -8.05 -11.66
C THR A 154 -1.83 -9.49 -11.16
N ARG A 155 -2.50 -9.83 -10.05
CA ARG A 155 -2.43 -11.13 -9.38
C ARG A 155 -3.44 -12.12 -9.96
N ASP A 156 -3.37 -13.35 -9.44
CA ASP A 156 -4.31 -14.42 -9.78
C ASP A 156 -5.68 -14.21 -9.13
N GLU A 157 -6.69 -14.95 -9.63
CA GLU A 157 -8.06 -14.88 -9.12
C GLU A 157 -8.13 -15.20 -7.63
N LYS A 158 -7.38 -16.20 -7.18
CA LYS A 158 -7.34 -16.59 -5.76
C LYS A 158 -6.91 -15.43 -4.85
N THR A 159 -5.92 -14.66 -5.27
CA THR A 159 -5.43 -13.49 -4.53
C THR A 159 -6.48 -12.38 -4.52
N LEU A 160 -7.09 -12.10 -5.67
CA LEU A 160 -8.19 -11.12 -5.80
C LEU A 160 -9.39 -11.50 -4.92
N LEU A 161 -9.82 -12.75 -4.93
CA LEU A 161 -10.91 -13.24 -4.09
C LEU A 161 -10.57 -13.21 -2.60
N THR A 162 -9.31 -13.43 -2.24
CA THR A 162 -8.84 -13.26 -0.86
C THR A 162 -8.95 -11.80 -0.43
N LEU A 163 -8.59 -10.85 -1.30
CA LEU A 163 -8.74 -9.43 -1.04
C LEU A 163 -10.21 -9.01 -0.94
N TYR A 164 -11.05 -9.43 -1.88
CA TYR A 164 -12.50 -9.19 -1.88
C TYR A 164 -13.14 -9.62 -0.56
N ARG A 165 -12.92 -10.88 -0.17
CA ARG A 165 -13.48 -11.45 1.06
C ARG A 165 -12.95 -10.80 2.34
N SER A 166 -11.81 -10.12 2.28
CA SER A 166 -11.21 -9.44 3.42
C SER A 166 -11.68 -8.00 3.56
N GLN A 167 -11.88 -7.28 2.44
CA GLN A 167 -12.01 -5.82 2.44
C GLN A 167 -13.27 -5.26 1.77
N PHE A 168 -13.96 -6.02 0.91
CA PHE A 168 -14.99 -5.49 0.00
C PHE A 168 -16.38 -6.09 0.23
N HIS A 169 -16.76 -6.30 1.49
CA HIS A 169 -18.03 -6.94 1.86
C HIS A 169 -19.31 -6.21 1.39
N MET A 170 -19.22 -4.93 1.04
CA MET A 170 -20.36 -4.13 0.58
C MET A 170 -20.51 -4.13 -0.95
N MET A 171 -19.56 -4.71 -1.69
CA MET A 171 -19.58 -4.86 -3.14
C MET A 171 -19.93 -6.31 -3.49
N SER A 172 -20.52 -6.57 -4.66
CA SER A 172 -20.66 -7.95 -5.15
C SER A 172 -19.30 -8.48 -5.63
N GLU A 173 -19.10 -9.80 -5.54
CA GLU A 173 -17.89 -10.44 -6.05
C GLU A 173 -17.72 -10.18 -7.56
N GLU A 174 -18.81 -10.29 -8.32
CA GLU A 174 -18.83 -10.01 -9.75
C GLU A 174 -18.41 -8.56 -10.05
N GLY A 175 -18.98 -7.58 -9.35
CA GLY A 175 -18.63 -6.18 -9.53
C GLY A 175 -17.18 -5.88 -9.16
N PHE A 176 -16.66 -6.52 -8.11
CA PHE A 176 -15.25 -6.40 -7.74
C PHE A 176 -14.32 -6.96 -8.83
N LEU A 177 -14.66 -8.13 -9.39
CA LEU A 177 -13.87 -8.74 -10.46
C LEU A 177 -13.97 -7.95 -11.76
N GLU A 178 -15.12 -7.35 -12.08
CA GLU A 178 -15.28 -6.42 -13.21
C GLU A 178 -14.37 -5.19 -13.06
N GLU A 179 -14.35 -4.56 -11.89
CA GLU A 179 -13.44 -3.43 -11.62
C GLU A 179 -11.96 -3.85 -11.74
N ALA A 180 -11.60 -5.05 -11.30
CA ALA A 180 -10.25 -5.58 -11.46
C ALA A 180 -9.91 -5.82 -12.95
N GLU A 181 -10.84 -6.31 -13.75
CA GLU A 181 -10.66 -6.51 -15.19
C GLU A 181 -10.48 -5.19 -15.96
N GLU A 182 -11.14 -4.10 -15.55
CA GLU A 182 -10.89 -2.78 -16.13
C GLU A 182 -9.42 -2.33 -15.93
N PHE A 183 -8.86 -2.59 -14.75
CA PHE A 183 -7.44 -2.35 -14.49
C PHE A 183 -6.56 -3.26 -15.35
N ARG A 184 -6.88 -4.56 -15.45
CA ARG A 184 -6.14 -5.51 -16.30
C ARG A 184 -6.13 -5.08 -17.76
N ALA A 185 -7.28 -4.66 -18.29
CA ALA A 185 -7.41 -4.14 -19.64
C ALA A 185 -6.55 -2.89 -19.86
N ALA A 186 -6.57 -1.94 -18.91
CA ALA A 186 -5.73 -0.74 -18.99
C ALA A 186 -4.22 -1.06 -18.92
N MET A 187 -3.84 -2.10 -18.20
CA MET A 187 -2.47 -2.62 -18.12
C MET A 187 -2.10 -3.56 -19.28
N ARG A 188 -3.05 -3.87 -20.17
CA ARG A 188 -2.89 -4.85 -21.28
C ARG A 188 -2.50 -6.25 -20.78
N LEU A 189 -3.01 -6.64 -19.63
CA LEU A 189 -2.89 -8.00 -19.09
C LEU A 189 -3.91 -8.91 -19.79
N PRO A 190 -3.65 -10.24 -19.85
CA PRO A 190 -4.67 -11.18 -20.27
C PRO A 190 -5.89 -11.11 -19.34
N PRO A 191 -7.08 -11.50 -19.82
CA PRO A 191 -8.24 -11.68 -18.94
C PRO A 191 -7.91 -12.56 -17.74
N LEU A 192 -8.63 -12.37 -16.65
CA LEU A 192 -8.52 -13.21 -15.47
C LEU A 192 -8.94 -14.63 -15.83
N GLU A 193 -8.02 -15.58 -15.68
CA GLU A 193 -8.34 -17.00 -15.78
C GLU A 193 -9.19 -17.35 -14.56
N ARG A 194 -10.45 -17.74 -14.82
CA ARG A 194 -11.37 -18.19 -13.78
C ARG A 194 -11.18 -19.68 -13.55
N GLU A 195 -10.99 -20.08 -12.30
CA GLU A 195 -11.01 -21.49 -11.92
C GLU A 195 -12.45 -22.01 -11.98
N ASP A 196 -12.81 -22.67 -13.08
CA ASP A 196 -14.07 -23.41 -13.19
C ASP A 196 -14.05 -24.57 -12.18
N PHE A 197 -14.93 -24.53 -11.17
CA PHE A 197 -15.15 -25.62 -10.22
C PHE A 197 -16.26 -26.57 -10.69
#